data_AF-W1I1I5-F1
#
_entry.id   AF-W1I1I5-F1
#
_cell.length_a   1.000
_cell.length_b   1.000
_cell.length_c   1.000
_cell.angle_alpha   90.00
_cell.angle_beta   90.00
_cell.angle_gamma   90.00
#
_symmetry.space_group_name_H-M   'P 1'
#
loop_
_entity.id
_entity.type
_entity.pdbx_description
1 polymer ?
#
loop_
_entity_poly.entity_id
_entity_poly.type
_entity_poly.pdbx_seq_one_letter_code
_entity_poly.pdbx_strand_id
1 'polypeptide(L)'
;MLEERIFLTDYIEKMRTAYHQARAAFVLYGEALEKEKANWQKELQRGWSNNESRQRDYAKHEATQRDLKNRLETVEREAKAEFTEILNEANAVFGRHYRATPEQIDDKGLALLNSGVMTAKELFALADEYADNYTMRKLIGGKIEELGAQTRDKELEFKGRTLKLTPTVYSDALEAVQTWGNYALRSNEFDRTGVFDRQFDQRIDEIRAKVEGYSIPKAAPNNGAPVSE
;
A
#
# COMPACT_ATOMS: atom_id res chain seq x y z
N MET A 1 0.46 30.59 -8.49
CA MET A 1 0.93 29.36 -9.17
C MET A 1 0.44 28.20 -8.32
N LEU A 2 -0.24 27.21 -8.91
CA LEU A 2 -0.64 26.01 -8.16
C LEU A 2 0.64 25.26 -7.77
N GLU A 3 0.87 25.07 -6.48
CA GLU A 3 2.01 24.33 -5.96
C GLU A 3 1.88 22.86 -6.41
N GLU A 4 2.92 22.32 -7.04
CA GLU A 4 2.93 20.93 -7.49
C GLU A 4 3.00 20.03 -6.24
N ARG A 5 2.09 19.05 -6.10
CA ARG A 5 2.02 18.17 -4.94
C ARG A 5 2.20 16.72 -5.36
N ILE A 6 2.80 15.92 -4.48
CA ILE A 6 2.92 14.47 -4.63
C ILE A 6 1.79 13.83 -3.81
N PHE A 7 0.95 13.03 -4.45
CA PHE A 7 -0.20 12.41 -3.80
C PHE A 7 0.09 10.97 -3.41
N LEU A 8 -0.40 10.54 -2.25
CA LEU A 8 -0.28 9.14 -1.83
C LEU A 8 -1.02 8.20 -2.80
N THR A 9 -2.11 8.69 -3.39
CA THR A 9 -2.89 7.96 -4.40
C THR A 9 -2.09 7.59 -5.63
N ASP A 10 -1.03 8.34 -5.96
CA ASP A 10 -0.16 8.04 -7.10
C ASP A 10 0.65 6.76 -6.85
N TYR A 11 1.07 6.52 -5.60
CA TYR A 11 1.77 5.30 -5.20
C TYR A 11 0.83 4.09 -5.13
N ILE A 12 -0.42 4.31 -4.68
CA ILE A 12 -1.45 3.27 -4.76
C ILE A 12 -1.68 2.86 -6.21
N GLU A 13 -1.75 3.82 -7.14
CA GLU A 13 -1.94 3.52 -8.57
C GLU A 13 -0.72 2.85 -9.20
N LYS A 14 0.50 3.23 -8.80
CA LYS A 14 1.73 2.51 -9.16
C LYS A 14 1.65 1.04 -8.71
N MET A 15 1.27 0.77 -7.47
CA MET A 15 1.10 -0.60 -6.97
C MET A 15 -0.01 -1.35 -7.70
N ARG A 16 -1.13 -0.70 -8.01
CA ARG A 16 -2.24 -1.27 -8.80
C ARG A 16 -1.76 -1.68 -10.19
N THR A 17 -0.98 -0.83 -10.85
CA THR A 17 -0.40 -1.10 -12.17
C THR A 17 0.56 -2.28 -12.13
N ALA A 18 1.51 -2.28 -11.18
CA ALA A 18 2.45 -3.38 -10.99
C ALA A 18 1.72 -4.72 -10.71
N TYR A 19 0.66 -4.68 -9.90
CA TYR A 19 -0.21 -5.82 -9.66
C TYR A 19 -0.80 -6.37 -10.97
N HIS A 20 -1.47 -5.53 -11.78
CA HIS A 20 -2.11 -6.02 -13.01
C HIS A 20 -1.12 -6.58 -14.02
N GLN A 21 0.08 -6.01 -14.10
CA GLN A 21 1.16 -6.53 -14.95
C GLN A 21 1.60 -7.93 -14.48
N ALA A 22 1.90 -8.07 -13.19
CA ALA A 22 2.24 -9.37 -12.60
C ALA A 22 1.09 -10.38 -12.74
N ARG A 23 -0.15 -9.94 -12.54
CA ARG A 23 -1.35 -10.78 -12.62
C ARG A 23 -1.57 -11.33 -14.02
N ALA A 24 -1.31 -10.55 -15.07
CA ALA A 24 -1.39 -11.03 -16.45
C ALA A 24 -0.43 -12.20 -16.70
N ALA A 25 0.83 -12.08 -16.25
CA ALA A 25 1.81 -13.17 -16.34
C ALA A 25 1.41 -14.37 -15.47
N PHE A 26 0.89 -14.12 -14.26
CA PHE A 26 0.43 -15.15 -13.34
C PHE A 26 -0.72 -15.99 -13.93
N VAL A 27 -1.72 -15.33 -14.54
CA VAL A 27 -2.84 -15.99 -15.23
C VAL A 27 -2.32 -16.82 -16.40
N LEU A 28 -1.44 -16.27 -17.23
CA LEU A 28 -0.86 -16.97 -18.37
C LEU A 28 -0.21 -18.31 -17.97
N TYR A 29 0.63 -18.29 -16.93
CA TYR A 29 1.29 -19.52 -16.46
C TYR A 29 0.36 -20.46 -15.69
N GLY A 30 -0.63 -19.92 -14.98
CA GLY A 30 -1.67 -20.71 -14.30
C GLY A 30 -2.54 -21.48 -15.31
N GLU A 31 -2.99 -20.83 -16.37
CA GLU A 31 -3.76 -21.46 -17.46
C GLU A 31 -2.93 -22.52 -18.19
N ALA A 32 -1.65 -22.26 -18.44
CA ALA A 32 -0.74 -23.24 -19.02
C ALA A 32 -0.58 -24.47 -18.12
N LEU A 33 -0.51 -24.28 -16.80
CA LEU A 33 -0.41 -25.38 -15.83
C LEU A 33 -1.69 -26.22 -15.78
N GLU A 34 -2.86 -25.58 -15.79
CA GLU A 34 -4.15 -26.29 -15.86
C GLU A 34 -4.30 -27.07 -17.17
N LYS A 35 -3.90 -26.47 -18.30
CA LYS A 35 -3.89 -27.15 -19.59
C LYS A 35 -2.95 -28.35 -19.59
N GLU A 36 -1.77 -28.23 -18.99
CA GLU A 36 -0.82 -29.34 -18.86
C GLU A 36 -1.39 -30.48 -17.99
N LYS A 37 -2.04 -30.16 -16.86
CA LYS A 37 -2.76 -31.17 -16.05
C LYS A 37 -3.84 -31.87 -16.86
N ALA A 38 -4.65 -31.12 -17.61
CA ALA A 38 -5.72 -31.69 -18.43
C ALA A 38 -5.18 -32.57 -19.57
N ASN A 39 -4.10 -32.14 -20.23
CA ASN A 39 -3.43 -32.94 -21.26
C ASN A 39 -2.86 -34.24 -20.66
N TRP A 40 -2.25 -34.15 -19.49
CA TRP A 40 -1.70 -35.32 -18.80
C TRP A 40 -2.77 -36.36 -18.47
N GLN A 41 -3.96 -35.94 -18.05
CA GLN A 41 -5.08 -36.87 -17.85
C GLN A 41 -5.48 -37.61 -19.13
N LYS A 42 -5.44 -36.94 -20.28
CA LYS A 42 -5.70 -37.59 -21.59
C LYS A 42 -4.60 -38.57 -21.96
N GLU A 43 -3.34 -38.23 -21.70
CA GLU A 43 -2.20 -39.14 -21.93
C GLU A 43 -2.29 -40.40 -21.05
N LEU A 44 -2.65 -40.23 -19.77
CA LEU A 44 -2.90 -41.36 -18.87
C LEU A 44 -4.03 -42.28 -19.38
N GLN A 45 -5.10 -41.71 -19.94
CA GLN A 45 -6.21 -42.47 -20.53
C GLN A 45 -5.83 -43.17 -21.83
N ARG A 46 -5.03 -42.52 -22.68
CA ARG A 46 -4.51 -43.10 -23.93
C ARG A 46 -3.66 -44.34 -23.65
N GLY A 47 -2.88 -44.29 -22.57
CA GLY A 47 -1.95 -45.35 -22.19
C GLY A 47 -0.75 -45.46 -23.14
N TRP A 48 0.15 -46.39 -22.82
CA TRP A 48 1.40 -46.59 -23.54
C TRP A 48 1.56 -48.07 -23.92
N SER A 49 2.09 -48.31 -25.13
CA SER A 49 2.40 -49.65 -25.63
C SER A 49 3.72 -50.21 -25.11
N ASN A 50 4.64 -49.35 -24.64
CA ASN A 50 5.91 -49.74 -24.07
C ASN A 50 6.35 -48.83 -22.92
N ASN A 51 7.27 -49.34 -22.09
CA ASN A 51 7.73 -48.66 -20.89
C ASN A 51 8.64 -47.44 -21.17
N GLU A 52 9.42 -47.47 -22.24
CA GLU A 52 10.31 -46.35 -22.61
C GLU A 52 9.53 -45.08 -22.98
N SER A 53 8.47 -45.22 -23.78
CA SER A 53 7.59 -44.11 -24.17
C SER A 53 6.88 -43.54 -22.95
N ARG A 54 6.43 -44.42 -22.05
CA ARG A 54 5.84 -44.01 -20.77
C ARG A 54 6.82 -43.16 -19.96
N GLN A 55 8.04 -43.66 -19.72
CA GLN A 55 9.04 -42.92 -18.94
C GLN A 55 9.38 -41.56 -19.55
N ARG A 56 9.48 -41.49 -20.88
CA ARG A 56 9.75 -40.23 -21.60
C ARG A 56 8.64 -39.21 -21.41
N ASP A 57 7.38 -39.62 -21.56
CA ASP A 57 6.24 -38.70 -21.44
C ASP A 57 6.05 -38.25 -19.99
N TYR A 58 6.26 -39.13 -19.00
CA TYR A 58 6.30 -38.76 -17.59
C TYR A 58 7.39 -37.72 -17.30
N ALA A 59 8.62 -37.96 -17.76
CA ALA A 59 9.72 -37.02 -17.55
C ALA A 59 9.45 -35.65 -18.20
N LYS A 60 8.86 -35.64 -19.39
CA LYS A 60 8.45 -34.41 -20.08
C LYS A 60 7.36 -33.66 -19.30
N HIS A 61 6.36 -34.37 -18.82
CA HIS A 61 5.28 -33.81 -18.01
C HIS A 61 5.82 -33.18 -16.72
N GLU A 62 6.64 -33.91 -15.98
CA GLU A 62 7.25 -33.42 -14.74
C GLU A 62 8.14 -32.19 -14.98
N ALA A 63 8.94 -32.20 -16.04
CA ALA A 63 9.77 -31.06 -16.42
C ALA A 63 8.92 -29.83 -16.75
N THR A 64 7.83 -30.01 -17.51
CA THR A 64 6.91 -28.93 -17.89
C THR A 64 6.17 -28.36 -16.68
N GLN A 65 5.65 -29.21 -15.80
CA GLN A 65 5.04 -28.75 -14.55
C GLN A 65 6.02 -27.97 -13.67
N ARG A 66 7.26 -28.45 -13.54
CA ARG A 66 8.29 -27.79 -12.74
C ARG A 66 8.62 -26.42 -13.31
N ASP A 67 8.81 -26.30 -14.63
CA ASP A 67 9.06 -25.02 -15.29
C ASP A 67 7.92 -24.02 -15.04
N LEU A 68 6.67 -24.43 -15.24
CA LEU A 68 5.51 -23.57 -15.03
C LEU A 68 5.35 -23.11 -13.58
N LYS A 69 5.58 -24.01 -12.60
CA LYS A 69 5.57 -23.65 -11.17
C LYS A 69 6.69 -22.65 -10.84
N ASN A 70 7.90 -22.89 -11.33
CA ASN A 70 9.02 -21.96 -11.13
C ASN A 70 8.74 -20.58 -11.75
N ARG A 71 8.05 -20.52 -12.89
CA ARG A 71 7.61 -19.25 -13.50
C ARG A 71 6.59 -18.53 -12.64
N LEU A 72 5.59 -19.23 -12.10
CA LEU A 72 4.62 -18.65 -11.16
C LEU A 72 5.30 -18.11 -9.89
N GLU A 73 6.22 -18.87 -9.31
CA GLU A 73 7.03 -18.42 -8.16
C GLU A 73 7.89 -17.21 -8.48
N THR A 74 8.43 -17.15 -9.70
CA THR A 74 9.21 -16.00 -10.18
C THR A 74 8.35 -14.75 -10.28
N VAL A 75 7.16 -14.86 -10.88
CA VAL A 75 6.19 -13.76 -10.95
C VAL A 75 5.81 -13.27 -9.56
N GLU A 76 5.50 -14.17 -8.63
CA GLU A 76 5.19 -13.83 -7.23
C GLU A 76 6.35 -13.07 -6.56
N ARG A 77 7.58 -13.55 -6.74
CA ARG A 77 8.78 -12.94 -6.15
C ARG A 77 9.06 -11.55 -6.73
N GLU A 78 8.99 -11.40 -8.04
CA GLU A 78 9.24 -10.13 -8.73
C GLU A 78 8.19 -9.10 -8.34
N ALA A 79 6.91 -9.47 -8.31
CA ALA A 79 5.84 -8.58 -7.84
C ALA A 79 6.03 -8.14 -6.38
N LYS A 80 6.42 -9.06 -5.49
CA LYS A 80 6.74 -8.72 -4.08
C LYS A 80 7.90 -7.73 -3.97
N ALA A 81 8.93 -7.91 -4.77
CA ALA A 81 10.07 -6.99 -4.81
C ALA A 81 9.63 -5.61 -5.27
N GLU A 82 8.87 -5.53 -6.37
CA GLU A 82 8.36 -4.27 -6.92
C GLU A 82 7.43 -3.53 -5.94
N PHE A 83 6.51 -4.24 -5.27
CA PHE A 83 5.70 -3.62 -4.22
C PHE A 83 6.55 -3.07 -3.06
N THR A 84 7.61 -3.78 -2.68
CA THR A 84 8.52 -3.34 -1.63
C THR A 84 9.30 -2.10 -2.05
N GLU A 85 9.74 -2.03 -3.31
CA GLU A 85 10.40 -0.85 -3.87
C GLU A 85 9.47 0.37 -3.90
N ILE A 86 8.23 0.20 -4.36
CA ILE A 86 7.23 1.29 -4.37
C ILE A 86 6.92 1.76 -2.95
N LEU A 87 6.81 0.84 -1.98
CA LEU A 87 6.61 1.18 -0.57
C LEU A 87 7.81 1.97 -0.01
N ASN A 88 9.04 1.57 -0.34
CA ASN A 88 10.24 2.28 0.07
C ASN A 88 10.34 3.67 -0.56
N GLU A 89 9.98 3.81 -1.85
CA GLU A 89 9.89 5.11 -2.54
C GLU A 89 8.89 6.03 -1.82
N ALA A 90 7.68 5.50 -1.52
CA ALA A 90 6.67 6.25 -0.80
C ALA A 90 7.13 6.64 0.61
N ASN A 91 7.77 5.73 1.35
CA ASN A 91 8.30 6.01 2.69
C ASN A 91 9.44 7.03 2.67
N ALA A 92 10.26 7.07 1.62
CA ALA A 92 11.29 8.11 1.47
C ALA A 92 10.68 9.50 1.26
N VAL A 93 9.55 9.57 0.57
CA VAL A 93 8.82 10.82 0.27
C VAL A 93 7.97 11.27 1.46
N PHE A 94 7.16 10.38 2.01
CA PHE A 94 6.13 10.70 3.01
C PHE A 94 6.57 10.41 4.44
N GLY A 95 7.52 9.48 4.65
CA GLY A 95 7.81 8.92 5.96
C GLY A 95 8.32 9.94 6.96
N ARG A 96 9.20 10.87 6.55
CA ARG A 96 9.63 11.97 7.44
C ARG A 96 8.50 12.96 7.69
N HIS A 97 7.70 13.28 6.67
CA HIS A 97 6.64 14.27 6.76
C HIS A 97 5.55 13.84 7.74
N TYR A 98 5.18 12.56 7.75
CA TYR A 98 4.16 11.99 8.63
C TYR A 98 4.74 11.27 9.87
N ARG A 99 6.02 11.41 10.18
CA ARG A 99 6.59 10.91 11.45
C ARG A 99 6.59 12.03 12.48
N ALA A 100 6.26 11.69 13.72
CA ALA A 100 6.45 12.63 14.82
C ALA A 100 7.95 12.91 15.02
N THR A 101 8.37 14.16 14.87
CA THR A 101 9.78 14.57 14.94
C THR A 101 9.94 15.86 15.76
N PRO A 102 11.04 16.02 16.53
CA PRO A 102 11.26 17.24 17.31
C PRO A 102 11.29 18.51 16.46
N GLU A 103 11.82 18.43 15.23
CA GLU A 103 11.95 19.58 14.33
C GLU A 103 10.60 20.12 13.83
N GLN A 104 9.54 19.31 13.95
CA GLN A 104 8.18 19.72 13.63
C GLN A 104 7.44 20.28 14.85
N ILE A 105 8.06 20.38 16.03
CA ILE A 105 7.43 21.01 17.19
C ILE A 105 7.54 22.53 17.06
N ASP A 106 6.40 23.20 17.05
CA ASP A 106 6.33 24.65 17.22
C ASP A 106 6.09 24.96 18.70
N ASP A 107 7.11 25.51 19.37
CA ASP A 107 7.06 25.81 20.80
C ASP A 107 5.93 26.76 21.19
N LYS A 108 5.60 27.74 20.33
CA LYS A 108 4.52 28.70 20.61
C LYS A 108 3.16 28.05 20.48
N GLY A 109 2.97 27.29 19.40
CA GLY A 109 1.76 26.49 19.19
C GLY A 109 1.56 25.47 20.31
N LEU A 110 2.63 24.81 20.75
CA LEU A 110 2.60 23.83 21.83
C LEU A 110 2.29 24.49 23.19
N ALA A 111 2.87 25.65 23.47
CA ALA A 111 2.56 26.42 24.69
C ALA A 111 1.09 26.86 24.72
N LEU A 112 0.56 27.37 23.59
CA LEU A 112 -0.84 27.73 23.45
C LEU A 112 -1.76 26.50 23.67
N LEU A 113 -1.44 25.38 23.01
CA LEU A 113 -2.17 24.12 23.16
C LEU A 113 -2.19 23.62 24.62
N ASN A 114 -1.06 23.71 25.31
CA ASN A 114 -0.92 23.26 26.70
C ASN A 114 -1.54 24.22 27.73
N SER A 115 -1.86 25.46 27.35
CA SER A 115 -2.47 26.45 28.24
C SER A 115 -3.90 26.07 28.68
N GLY A 116 -4.57 25.19 27.92
CA GLY A 116 -5.93 24.73 28.21
C GLY A 116 -7.02 25.80 28.02
N VAL A 117 -6.70 26.98 27.49
CA VAL A 117 -7.67 28.08 27.31
C VAL A 117 -8.48 27.96 26.03
N MET A 118 -8.09 27.07 25.12
CA MET A 118 -8.68 26.95 23.79
C MET A 118 -9.99 26.17 23.82
N THR A 119 -11.00 26.71 23.14
CA THR A 119 -12.25 26.02 22.82
C THR A 119 -12.05 24.96 21.73
N ALA A 120 -13.00 24.03 21.59
CA ALA A 120 -12.98 23.04 20.52
C ALA A 120 -12.84 23.67 19.12
N LYS A 121 -13.53 24.80 18.88
CA LYS A 121 -13.45 25.52 17.60
C LYS A 121 -12.05 26.08 17.34
N GLU A 122 -11.41 26.65 18.35
CA GLU A 122 -10.05 27.18 18.24
C GLU A 122 -9.02 26.06 18.06
N LEU A 123 -9.22 24.90 18.68
CA LEU A 123 -8.37 23.73 18.46
C LEU A 123 -8.44 23.23 17.00
N PHE A 124 -9.63 23.22 16.39
CA PHE A 124 -9.75 22.89 14.96
C PHE A 124 -9.07 23.93 14.06
N ALA A 125 -9.28 25.23 14.33
CA ALA A 125 -8.60 26.28 13.59
C ALA A 125 -7.07 26.16 13.68
N LEU A 126 -6.53 25.85 14.87
CA LEU A 126 -5.11 25.59 15.05
C LEU A 126 -4.64 24.35 14.27
N ALA A 127 -5.45 23.28 14.22
CA ALA A 127 -5.12 22.10 13.43
C ALA A 127 -5.08 22.39 11.92
N ASP A 128 -5.86 23.37 11.46
CA ASP A 128 -5.87 23.84 10.06
C ASP A 128 -4.64 24.73 9.77
N GLU A 129 -4.20 25.58 10.71
CA GLU A 129 -2.96 26.35 10.60
C GLU A 129 -1.72 25.45 10.47
N TYR A 130 -1.75 24.28 11.11
CA TYR A 130 -0.69 23.27 11.04
C TYR A 130 -0.97 22.18 10.01
N ALA A 131 -1.73 22.44 8.93
CA ALA A 131 -2.13 21.42 7.94
C ALA A 131 -0.99 20.51 7.44
N ASP A 132 0.20 21.08 7.18
CA ASP A 132 1.40 20.36 6.73
C ASP A 132 2.40 20.04 7.86
N ASN A 133 2.08 20.37 9.12
CA ASN A 133 2.88 20.02 10.30
C ASN A 133 2.22 18.86 11.06
N TYR A 134 2.60 17.65 10.65
CA TYR A 134 2.01 16.43 11.17
C TYR A 134 2.17 16.25 12.70
N THR A 135 3.35 16.57 13.24
CA THR A 135 3.61 16.47 14.69
C THR A 135 2.66 17.37 15.48
N MET A 136 2.51 18.63 15.07
CA MET A 136 1.59 19.55 15.73
C MET A 136 0.13 19.10 15.58
N ARG A 137 -0.31 18.68 14.38
CA ARG A 137 -1.67 18.15 14.19
C ARG A 137 -1.96 16.93 15.07
N LYS A 138 -0.98 16.04 15.26
CA LYS A 138 -1.11 14.89 16.16
C LYS A 138 -1.38 15.31 17.60
N LEU A 139 -0.61 16.28 18.09
CA LEU A 139 -0.74 16.80 19.45
C LEU A 139 -2.09 17.50 19.63
N ILE A 140 -2.49 18.33 18.66
CA ILE A 140 -3.78 19.03 18.66
C ILE A 140 -4.94 18.03 18.61
N GLY A 141 -4.88 17.03 17.73
CA GLY A 141 -5.87 15.96 17.63
C GLY A 141 -6.01 15.17 18.93
N GLY A 142 -4.89 14.91 19.63
CA GLY A 142 -4.90 14.33 20.98
C GLY A 142 -5.66 15.19 22.00
N LYS A 143 -5.47 16.51 21.97
CA LYS A 143 -6.24 17.43 22.84
C LYS A 143 -7.71 17.52 22.51
N ILE A 144 -8.07 17.49 21.23
CA ILE A 144 -9.47 17.43 20.80
C ILE A 144 -10.12 16.12 21.26
N GLU A 145 -9.42 14.99 21.13
CA GLU A 145 -9.87 13.67 21.60
C GLU A 145 -10.11 13.68 23.12
N GLU A 146 -9.14 14.19 23.89
CA GLU A 146 -9.25 14.34 25.35
C GLU A 146 -10.44 15.23 25.75
N LEU A 147 -10.63 16.36 25.08
CA LEU A 147 -11.74 17.28 25.34
C LEU A 147 -13.08 16.60 25.07
N GLY A 148 -13.22 15.90 23.94
CA GLY A 148 -14.43 15.13 23.61
C GLY A 148 -14.74 14.04 24.63
N ALA A 149 -13.72 13.31 25.08
CA ALA A 149 -13.89 12.32 26.14
C ALA A 149 -14.35 12.95 27.47
N GLN A 150 -13.79 14.10 27.86
CA GLN A 150 -14.14 14.83 29.08
C GLN A 150 -15.56 15.41 29.04
N THR A 151 -15.98 15.96 27.91
CA THR A 151 -17.32 16.53 27.71
C THR A 151 -18.37 15.49 27.33
N ARG A 152 -17.95 14.23 27.11
CA ARG A 152 -18.77 13.13 26.57
C ARG A 152 -19.33 13.42 25.18
N ASP A 153 -18.66 14.27 24.41
CA ASP A 153 -18.95 14.53 23.00
C ASP A 153 -18.22 13.51 22.12
N LYS A 154 -18.96 12.50 21.67
CA LYS A 154 -18.44 11.40 20.84
C LYS A 154 -18.04 11.83 19.44
N GLU A 155 -18.67 12.87 18.90
CA GLU A 155 -18.30 13.39 17.58
C GLU A 155 -16.97 14.12 17.67
N LEU A 156 -16.79 14.94 18.71
CA LEU A 156 -15.53 15.64 18.98
C LEU A 156 -14.39 14.66 19.24
N GLU A 157 -14.63 13.64 20.07
CA GLU A 157 -13.67 12.57 20.36
C GLU A 157 -13.22 11.87 19.06
N PHE A 158 -14.17 11.52 18.19
CA PHE A 158 -13.89 10.87 16.90
C PHE A 158 -13.09 11.77 15.94
N LYS A 159 -13.44 13.06 15.85
CA LYS A 159 -12.70 14.03 15.01
C LYS A 159 -11.27 14.21 15.50
N GLY A 160 -11.06 14.35 16.81
CA GLY A 160 -9.72 14.44 17.41
C GLY A 160 -8.88 13.21 17.13
N ARG A 161 -9.46 12.02 17.31
CA ARG A 161 -8.81 10.75 16.98
C ARG A 161 -8.42 10.66 15.50
N THR A 162 -9.26 11.15 14.60
CA THR A 162 -9.00 11.14 13.15
C THR A 162 -7.78 12.00 12.79
N LEU A 163 -7.67 13.22 13.36
CA LEU A 163 -6.51 14.10 13.20
C LEU A 163 -5.23 13.50 13.80
N LYS A 164 -5.34 12.84 14.95
CA LYS A 164 -4.22 12.17 15.63
C LYS A 164 -3.66 11.00 14.82
N LEU A 165 -4.53 10.23 14.16
CA LEU A 165 -4.20 8.99 13.44
C LEU A 165 -3.92 9.17 11.94
N THR A 166 -3.83 10.39 11.44
CA THR A 166 -3.40 10.67 10.05
C THR A 166 -2.07 10.00 9.62
N PRO A 167 -1.04 9.73 10.45
CA PRO A 167 0.21 9.16 9.93
C PRO A 167 0.16 7.64 9.84
N THR A 168 -0.70 6.97 10.61
CA THR A 168 -0.86 5.52 10.49
C THR A 168 -1.62 5.24 9.19
N VAL A 169 -2.53 6.14 8.81
CA VAL A 169 -3.36 5.99 7.61
C VAL A 169 -2.55 5.88 6.31
N TYR A 170 -1.37 6.53 6.16
CA TYR A 170 -0.59 6.41 4.91
C TYR A 170 0.17 5.08 4.80
N SER A 171 0.87 4.66 5.86
CA SER A 171 1.62 3.40 5.86
C SER A 171 0.66 2.22 5.80
N ASP A 172 -0.42 2.27 6.59
CA ASP A 172 -1.44 1.23 6.63
C ASP A 172 -2.11 1.06 5.26
N ALA A 173 -2.33 2.15 4.52
CA ALA A 173 -2.91 2.09 3.18
C ALA A 173 -1.99 1.36 2.19
N LEU A 174 -0.72 1.74 2.12
CA LEU A 174 0.24 1.12 1.20
C LEU A 174 0.54 -0.33 1.57
N GLU A 175 0.70 -0.62 2.86
CA GLU A 175 0.88 -1.99 3.37
C GLU A 175 -0.36 -2.85 3.09
N ALA A 176 -1.57 -2.28 3.20
CA ALA A 176 -2.80 -2.98 2.84
C ALA A 176 -2.84 -3.31 1.35
N VAL A 177 -2.47 -2.38 0.46
CA VAL A 177 -2.39 -2.64 -0.99
C VAL A 177 -1.40 -3.77 -1.29
N GLN A 178 -0.18 -3.69 -0.73
CA GLN A 178 0.83 -4.75 -0.87
C GLN A 178 0.31 -6.09 -0.37
N THR A 179 -0.35 -6.11 0.78
CA THR A 179 -0.92 -7.31 1.38
C THR A 179 -1.93 -7.96 0.44
N TRP A 180 -2.90 -7.19 -0.07
CA TRP A 180 -3.90 -7.68 -1.04
C TRP A 180 -3.25 -8.21 -2.32
N GLY A 181 -2.26 -7.49 -2.88
CA GLY A 181 -1.52 -7.92 -4.06
C GLY A 181 -0.80 -9.25 -3.84
N ASN A 182 -0.15 -9.39 -2.68
CA ASN A 182 0.53 -10.63 -2.28
C ASN A 182 -0.44 -11.81 -2.11
N TYR A 183 -1.65 -11.59 -1.58
CA TYR A 183 -2.68 -12.64 -1.50
C TYR A 183 -3.18 -13.08 -2.87
N ALA A 184 -3.35 -12.14 -3.80
CA ALA A 184 -3.84 -12.41 -5.15
C ALA A 184 -2.79 -13.02 -6.10
N LEU A 185 -1.51 -13.06 -5.70
CA LEU A 185 -0.39 -13.61 -6.48
C LEU A 185 0.29 -14.83 -5.84
N ARG A 186 -0.39 -15.55 -4.93
CA ARG A 186 0.17 -16.74 -4.27
C ARG A 186 0.30 -17.93 -5.21
N SER A 187 1.52 -18.25 -5.63
CA SER A 187 1.81 -19.38 -6.53
C SER A 187 1.41 -20.74 -5.94
N ASN A 188 1.59 -20.93 -4.64
CA ASN A 188 1.23 -22.16 -3.93
C ASN A 188 -0.29 -22.38 -3.74
N GLU A 189 -1.10 -21.33 -3.94
CA GLU A 189 -2.56 -21.37 -3.83
C GLU A 189 -3.23 -20.84 -5.12
N PHE A 190 -2.58 -20.99 -6.28
CA PHE A 190 -3.01 -20.31 -7.51
C PHE A 190 -4.48 -20.56 -7.87
N ASP A 191 -5.01 -21.77 -7.65
CA ASP A 191 -6.43 -22.14 -7.84
C ASP A 191 -7.40 -21.28 -6.99
N ARG A 192 -6.94 -20.76 -5.85
CA ARG A 192 -7.72 -19.94 -4.91
C ARG A 192 -7.51 -18.44 -5.09
N THR A 193 -6.46 -18.03 -5.80
CA THR A 193 -6.12 -16.61 -5.99
C THR A 193 -7.20 -15.83 -6.75
N GLY A 194 -8.01 -16.49 -7.58
CA GLY A 194 -9.08 -15.85 -8.35
C GLY A 194 -10.18 -15.19 -7.51
N VAL A 195 -10.34 -15.55 -6.24
CA VAL A 195 -11.25 -14.83 -5.33
C VAL A 195 -10.67 -13.48 -4.94
N PHE A 196 -9.37 -13.44 -4.60
CA PHE A 196 -8.68 -12.22 -4.19
C PHE A 196 -8.54 -11.25 -5.38
N ASP A 197 -8.22 -11.77 -6.56
CA ASP A 197 -8.13 -10.98 -7.80
C ASP A 197 -9.44 -10.24 -8.12
N ARG A 198 -10.58 -10.95 -8.04
CA ARG A 198 -11.91 -10.32 -8.26
C ARG A 198 -12.26 -9.22 -7.25
N GLN A 199 -11.64 -9.25 -6.07
CA GLN A 199 -11.85 -8.24 -5.03
C GLN A 199 -10.77 -7.17 -5.03
N PHE A 200 -9.66 -7.36 -5.74
CA PHE A 200 -8.48 -6.52 -5.63
C PHE A 200 -8.82 -5.08 -5.93
N ASP A 201 -9.38 -4.80 -7.12
CA ASP A 201 -9.72 -3.45 -7.55
C ASP A 201 -10.67 -2.74 -6.59
N GLN A 202 -11.73 -3.43 -6.15
CA GLN A 202 -12.68 -2.88 -5.17
C GLN A 202 -11.96 -2.50 -3.87
N ARG A 203 -11.08 -3.36 -3.35
CA ARG A 203 -10.34 -3.10 -2.12
C ARG A 203 -9.36 -1.96 -2.27
N ILE A 204 -8.69 -1.85 -3.42
CA ILE A 204 -7.79 -0.74 -3.72
C ILE A 204 -8.56 0.57 -3.83
N ASP A 205 -9.73 0.58 -4.45
CA ASP A 205 -10.58 1.76 -4.52
C ASP A 205 -11.06 2.20 -3.12
N GLU A 206 -11.44 1.25 -2.25
CA GLU A 206 -11.78 1.52 -0.84
C GLU A 206 -10.61 2.10 -0.04
N ILE A 207 -9.38 1.61 -0.28
CA ILE A 207 -8.17 2.13 0.37
C ILE A 207 -7.84 3.53 -0.17
N ARG A 208 -7.88 3.70 -1.49
CA ARG A 208 -7.61 4.97 -2.18
C ARG A 208 -8.53 6.08 -1.70
N ALA A 209 -9.83 5.80 -1.55
CA ALA A 209 -10.81 6.76 -1.05
C ALA A 209 -10.50 7.25 0.38
N LYS A 210 -9.91 6.41 1.25
CA LYS A 210 -9.56 6.79 2.63
C LYS A 210 -8.39 7.75 2.71
N VAL A 211 -7.55 7.78 1.67
CA VAL A 211 -6.34 8.61 1.61
C VAL A 211 -6.45 9.71 0.56
N GLU A 212 -7.65 9.95 0.03
CA GLU A 212 -7.88 11.02 -0.94
C GLU A 212 -7.50 12.38 -0.33
N GLY A 213 -6.70 13.15 -1.07
CA GLY A 213 -6.16 14.43 -0.61
C GLY A 213 -4.86 14.35 0.21
N TYR A 214 -4.42 13.16 0.65
CA TYR A 214 -3.13 13.01 1.32
C TYR A 214 -2.01 13.28 0.33
N SER A 215 -1.31 14.38 0.56
CA SER A 215 -0.29 14.88 -0.34
C SER A 215 0.71 15.76 0.39
N ILE A 216 1.91 15.84 -0.16
CA ILE A 216 2.95 16.76 0.30
C ILE A 216 3.37 17.70 -0.83
N PRO A 217 3.84 18.91 -0.52
CA PRO A 217 4.48 19.77 -1.51
C PRO A 217 5.65 19.05 -2.18
N LYS A 218 5.71 19.08 -3.51
CA LYS A 218 6.89 18.67 -4.25
C LYS A 218 7.92 19.77 -4.03
N ALA A 219 8.93 19.51 -3.20
CA ALA A 219 9.97 20.50 -2.94
C ALA A 219 10.51 21.04 -4.27
N ALA A 220 10.51 22.36 -4.44
CA ALA A 220 11.19 22.99 -5.57
C ALA A 220 12.66 22.55 -5.55
N PRO A 221 13.30 22.28 -6.70
CA PRO A 221 14.74 22.10 -6.73
C PRO A 221 15.35 23.31 -6.03
N ASN A 222 16.12 23.02 -4.98
CA ASN A 222 16.74 23.99 -4.12
C ASN A 222 17.59 24.88 -5.03
N ASN A 223 17.08 26.05 -5.42
CA ASN A 223 17.88 27.08 -6.07
C ASN A 223 18.84 27.55 -5.00
N GLY A 224 19.99 26.89 -4.92
CA GLY A 224 21.08 27.22 -4.03
C GLY A 224 21.37 28.70 -4.19
N ALA A 225 20.94 29.49 -3.22
CA ALA A 225 21.44 30.83 -3.05
C ALA A 225 22.93 30.68 -2.72
N PRO A 226 23.85 31.24 -3.52
CA PRO A 226 25.25 31.21 -3.18
C PRO A 226 25.43 32.02 -1.90
N VAL A 227 26.03 31.38 -0.89
CA VAL A 227 26.56 32.07 0.28
C VAL A 227 27.61 33.04 -0.26
N SER A 228 27.32 34.34 -0.11
CA SER A 228 28.26 35.39 -0.43
C SER A 228 29.35 35.37 0.64
N GLU A 229 30.58 35.06 0.25
CA GLU A 229 31.79 35.43 1.00
C GLU A 229 32.13 36.90 0.75
#